data_AF-A0A959NTG2-F1
#
_entry.id   AF-A0A959NTG2-F1
#
_cell.length_a   1.000
_cell.length_b   1.000
_cell.length_c   1.000
_cell.angle_alpha   90.00
_cell.angle_beta   90.00
_cell.angle_gamma   90.00
#
_symmetry.space_group_name_H-M   'P 1'
#
loop_
_entity.id
_entity.type
_entity.pdbx_description
1 polymer ?
#
loop_
_entity_poly.entity_id
_entity_poly.type
_entity_poly.pdbx_seq_one_letter_code
_entity_poly.pdbx_strand_id
1 'polypeptide(L)' 'MEIIKFINDKLVYCVTAKSFADGIVDAHKTLNKQIPVKHNRNYFGIAYMNPKYEIIYKAAVEESSPE' A
#
# COMPACT_ATOMS: atom_id res chain seq x y z
N MET A 1 0.71 -4.87 -31.43
CA MET A 1 0.63 -3.61 -30.65
C MET A 1 -0.48 -3.81 -29.64
N GLU A 2 -0.16 -3.78 -28.35
CA GLU A 2 -1.14 -3.96 -27.28
C GLU A 2 -1.69 -2.59 -26.84
N ILE A 3 -2.99 -2.51 -26.61
CA ILE A 3 -3.63 -1.31 -26.08
C ILE A 3 -3.82 -1.53 -24.57
N ILE A 4 -3.03 -0.83 -23.76
CA ILE A 4 -3.16 -0.82 -22.30
C ILE A 4 -4.08 0.34 -21.92
N LYS A 5 -5.22 0.03 -21.28
CA LYS A 5 -6.16 1.04 -20.76
C LYS A 5 -6.01 1.14 -19.25
N PHE A 6 -5.67 2.33 -18.76
CA PHE A 6 -5.79 2.68 -17.35
C PHE A 6 -7.23 3.11 -17.10
N ILE A 7 -7.96 2.32 -16.31
CA ILE A 7 -9.43 2.42 -16.25
C ILE A 7 -9.86 3.26 -15.06
N ASN A 8 -9.22 3.10 -13.88
CA ASN A 8 -9.64 3.77 -12.65
C ASN A 8 -8.45 3.97 -11.70
N ASP A 9 -8.42 5.14 -11.06
CA ASP A 9 -7.61 5.36 -9.87
C ASP A 9 -8.23 4.62 -8.68
N LYS A 10 -7.38 4.11 -7.79
CA LYS A 10 -7.79 3.40 -6.57
C LYS A 10 -7.35 4.18 -5.35
N LEU A 11 -8.32 4.53 -4.50
CA LEU A 11 -8.03 5.09 -3.19
C LEU A 11 -7.53 3.99 -2.27
N VAL A 12 -6.47 4.30 -1.53
CA VAL A 12 -5.82 3.36 -0.62
C VAL A 12 -5.50 4.04 0.71
N TYR A 13 -5.65 3.27 1.80
CA TYR A 13 -5.05 3.61 3.08
C TYR A 13 -3.63 3.09 3.10
N CYS A 14 -2.69 3.85 3.65
CA CYS A 14 -1.30 3.41 3.70
C CYS A 14 -0.58 3.76 5.01
N VAL A 15 0.38 2.92 5.36
CA VAL A 15 1.34 3.12 6.43
C VAL A 15 2.75 3.08 5.84
N THR A 16 3.52 4.14 6.08
CA THR A 16 4.92 4.21 5.67
C THR A 16 5.78 3.34 6.60
N ALA A 17 6.60 2.47 6.02
CA ALA A 17 7.57 1.68 6.77
C ALA A 17 8.66 2.60 7.36
N LYS A 18 9.12 2.29 8.57
CA LYS A 18 10.17 3.06 9.24
C LYS A 18 11.54 2.92 8.57
N SER A 19 11.77 1.80 7.90
CA SER A 19 12.98 1.49 7.15
C SER A 19 12.67 0.48 6.05
N PHE A 20 13.53 0.44 5.03
CA PHE A 20 13.48 -0.57 3.99
C PHE A 20 14.76 -1.43 4.05
N ALA A 21 14.69 -2.76 4.03
CA ALA A 21 13.52 -3.63 3.94
C ALA A 21 12.91 -4.04 5.30
N ASP A 22 13.64 -3.84 6.40
CA ASP A 22 13.30 -4.42 7.71
C ASP A 22 11.92 -3.98 8.24
N GLY A 23 11.51 -2.74 7.96
CA GLY A 23 10.26 -2.17 8.46
C GLY A 23 8.99 -2.58 7.70
N ILE A 24 9.10 -3.33 6.60
CA ILE A 24 7.94 -3.66 5.73
C ILE A 24 6.89 -4.48 6.46
N VAL A 25 7.31 -5.54 7.17
CA VAL A 25 6.39 -6.45 7.86
C VAL A 25 5.62 -5.71 8.95
N ASP A 26 6.30 -4.84 9.70
CA ASP A 26 5.67 -4.06 10.76
C ASP A 26 4.73 -3.00 10.22
N ALA A 27 5.01 -2.43 9.05
CA ALA A 27 4.09 -1.53 8.35
C ALA A 27 2.78 -2.25 7.98
N HIS A 28 2.85 -3.45 7.40
CA HIS A 28 1.67 -4.26 7.08
C HIS A 28 0.91 -4.70 8.32
N LYS A 29 1.61 -5.12 9.39
CA LYS A 29 0.96 -5.43 10.68
C LYS A 29 0.23 -4.22 11.26
N THR A 30 0.82 -3.02 11.16
CA THR A 30 0.22 -1.78 11.66
C THR A 30 -1.02 -1.42 10.84
N LEU A 31 -0.92 -1.50 9.51
CA LEU A 31 -2.04 -1.26 8.59
C LEU A 31 -3.23 -2.19 8.90
N ASN A 32 -2.97 -3.49 9.07
CA ASN A 32 -3.99 -4.48 9.38
C ASN A 32 -4.67 -4.25 10.73
N LYS A 33 -3.97 -3.69 11.73
CA LYS A 33 -4.56 -3.35 13.03
C LYS A 33 -5.51 -2.16 12.98
N GLN A 34 -5.31 -1.25 12.03
CA GLN A 34 -6.12 -0.03 11.90
C GLN A 34 -7.39 -0.24 11.09
N ILE A 35 -7.52 -1.40 10.45
CA ILE A 35 -8.53 -1.63 9.42
C ILE A 35 -9.45 -2.76 9.86
N PRO A 36 -10.78 -2.57 9.77
CA PRO A 36 -11.73 -3.63 10.09
C PRO A 36 -11.46 -4.87 9.25
N VAL A 37 -11.45 -6.03 9.92
CA VAL A 37 -11.33 -7.33 9.27
C VAL A 37 -12.48 -7.47 8.28
N LYS A 38 -12.16 -7.39 6.99
CA LYS A 38 -13.06 -7.71 5.88
C LYS A 38 -12.36 -8.72 5.00
N HIS A 39 -13.10 -9.70 4.49
CA HIS A 39 -12.62 -10.58 3.44
C HIS A 39 -12.42 -9.79 2.14
N ASN A 40 -11.45 -10.19 1.32
CA ASN A 40 -11.27 -9.73 -0.05
C ASN A 40 -10.78 -8.28 -0.27
N ARG A 41 -9.79 -7.82 0.51
CA ARG A 41 -9.11 -6.53 0.22
C ARG A 41 -7.85 -6.74 -0.62
N ASN A 42 -7.62 -5.84 -1.57
CA ASN A 42 -6.37 -5.77 -2.31
C ASN A 42 -5.31 -5.02 -1.49
N TYR A 43 -4.20 -5.69 -1.22
CA TYR A 43 -3.03 -5.11 -0.55
C TYR A 43 -1.95 -4.79 -1.57
N PHE A 44 -1.21 -3.72 -1.31
CA PHE A 44 -0.17 -3.22 -2.19
C PHE A 44 1.10 -2.90 -1.40
N GLY A 45 2.25 -3.05 -2.07
CA GLY A 45 3.51 -2.49 -1.64
C GLY A 45 3.92 -1.39 -2.62
N ILE A 46 3.97 -0.15 -2.14
CA ILE A 46 4.36 1.00 -2.97
C ILE A 46 5.77 1.40 -2.55
N ALA A 47 6.74 1.20 -3.44
CA ALA A 47 8.14 1.55 -3.21
C ALA A 47 8.59 2.62 -4.21
N TYR A 48 9.27 3.64 -3.72
CA TYR A 48 9.91 4.65 -4.57
C TYR A 48 11.13 5.23 -3.87
N MET A 49 12.07 5.74 -4.67
CA MET A 49 13.25 6.42 -4.15
C MET A 49 12.91 7.90 -3.92
N ASN A 50 13.24 8.42 -2.74
CA ASN A 50 13.08 9.84 -2.45
C ASN A 50 14.27 10.66 -3.02
N PRO A 51 14.22 12.00 -2.99
CA PRO A 51 15.32 12.86 -3.45
C PRO A 51 16.65 12.69 -2.69
N LYS A 52 16.65 12.03 -1.53
CA LYS A 52 17.84 11.70 -0.73
C LYS A 52 18.40 10.32 -1.04
N TYR A 53 17.92 9.65 -2.09
CA TYR A 53 18.31 8.30 -2.48
C TYR A 53 17.94 7.20 -1.47
N GLU A 54 16.95 7.45 -0.62
CA GLU A 54 16.41 6.47 0.32
C GLU A 54 15.16 5.81 -0.28
N ILE A 55 15.02 4.49 -0.08
CA ILE A 55 13.81 3.77 -0.49
C ILE A 55 12.71 4.03 0.53
N ILE A 56 11.64 4.69 0.10
CA ILE A 56 10.41 4.82 0.86
C ILE A 56 9.49 3.67 0.46
N TYR A 57 9.04 2.91 1.45
CA TYR A 57 8.05 1.86 1.27
C TYR A 57 6.76 2.20 2.02
N LYS A 58 5.63 2.04 1.36
CA LYS A 58 4.30 2.16 1.95
C LYS A 58 3.55 0.84 1.79
N ALA A 59 3.16 0.27 2.92
CA ALA A 59 2.15 -0.79 2.95
C ALA A 59 0.79 -0.13 2.71
N ALA A 60 0.02 -0.60 1.74
CA ALA A 60 -1.25 -0.01 1.40
C ALA A 60 -2.34 -1.06 1.20
N VAL A 61 -3.59 -0.65 1.36
CA VAL A 61 -4.77 -1.48 1.09
C VAL A 61 -5.87 -0.63 0.49
N GLU A 62 -6.59 -1.19 -0.46
CA GLU A 62 -7.72 -0.53 -1.11
C GLU A 62 -8.78 -0.11 -0.07
N GLU A 63 -9.24 1.13 -0.22
CA GLU A 63 -10.42 1.61 0.47
C GLU A 63 -11.63 0.82 -0.05
N SER A 64 -12.28 0.07 0.85
CA SER A 64 -13.57 -0.56 0.57
C SER A 64 -14.62 0.16 1.39
N SER A 65 -15.48 0.92 0.71
CA SER A 65 -16.74 1.37 1.29
C SER A 65 -17.46 0.14 1.87
N PRO A 66 -18.05 0.21 3.07
CA PRO A 66 -19.13 -0.69 3.38
C PRO A 66 -20.22 -0.46 2.33
N GLU A 67 -20.62 -1.51 1.62
CA GLU A 67 -21.91 -1.51 0.91
C GLU A 67 -23.05 -1.34 1.93
#